data_AF-A0A957EXL3-F1
#
_entry.id   AF-A0A957EXL3-F1
#
_cell.length_a   1.000
_cell.length_b   1.000
_cell.length_c   1.000
_cell.angle_alpha   90.00
_cell.angle_beta   90.00
_cell.angle_gamma   90.00
#
_symmetry.space_group_name_H-M   'P 1'
#
loop_
_entity.id
_entity.type
_entity.pdbx_description
1 polymer ?
#
loop_
_entity_poly.entity_id
_entity_poly.type
_entity_poly.pdbx_seq_one_letter_code
_entity_poly.pdbx_strand_id
1 'polypeptide(L)'
;MTWVDIRTAYPNQWLIVEALEAYTDAQSQRILSRIAVIESCGDGGAAMKRYRELHNEYPSRELYFVHTSRQNLDIQERHWLGVRRGAAKVS
;
A
#
# COMPACT_ATOMS: atom_id res chain seq x y z
N MET A 1 -11.49 -5.88 2.89
CA MET A 1 -12.37 -4.70 2.87
C MET A 1 -12.22 -4.00 1.55
N THR A 2 -13.24 -3.32 1.05
CA THR A 2 -13.11 -2.39 -0.07
C THR A 2 -12.51 -1.06 0.42
N TRP A 3 -12.07 -0.18 -0.50
CA TRP A 3 -11.61 1.16 -0.12
C TRP A 3 -12.72 1.99 0.55
N VAL A 4 -13.96 1.84 0.11
CA VAL A 4 -15.12 2.52 0.70
C VAL A 4 -15.30 2.10 2.16
N ASP A 5 -15.26 0.80 2.44
CA ASP A 5 -15.39 0.28 3.81
C ASP A 5 -14.30 0.83 4.74
N ILE A 6 -13.06 0.91 4.23
CA ILE A 6 -11.92 1.44 5.00
C ILE A 6 -12.13 2.92 5.32
N ARG A 7 -12.58 3.73 4.36
CA ARG A 7 -12.85 5.15 4.61
C ARG A 7 -13.94 5.37 5.66
N THR A 8 -14.95 4.51 5.69
CA THR A 8 -16.02 4.55 6.70
C THR A 8 -15.50 4.13 8.08
N ALA A 9 -14.67 3.09 8.16
CA ALA A 9 -14.14 2.59 9.43
C ALA A 9 -13.01 3.46 10.02
N TYR A 10 -12.22 4.12 9.17
CA TYR A 10 -11.02 4.88 9.56
C TYR A 10 -11.04 6.30 8.97
N PRO A 11 -11.97 7.19 9.35
CA PRO A 11 -12.08 8.51 8.74
C PRO A 11 -10.89 9.43 9.08
N ASN A 12 -10.32 10.10 8.06
CA ASN A 12 -9.22 11.08 8.18
C ASN A 12 -7.97 10.56 8.91
N GLN A 13 -7.49 9.38 8.53
CA GLN A 13 -6.32 8.74 9.12
C GLN A 13 -5.30 8.35 8.07
N TRP A 14 -4.04 8.31 8.49
CA TRP A 14 -2.97 7.65 7.74
C TRP A 14 -2.97 6.16 8.08
N LEU A 15 -2.94 5.31 7.06
CA LEU A 15 -2.95 3.86 7.21
C LEU A 15 -1.83 3.21 6.41
N ILE A 16 -1.29 2.12 6.93
CA ILE A 16 -0.61 1.10 6.13
C ILE A 16 -1.65 0.07 5.72
N VAL A 17 -1.73 -0.19 4.43
CA VAL A 17 -2.66 -1.17 3.87
C VAL A 17 -1.91 -2.18 3.00
N GLU A 18 -2.43 -3.40 2.96
CA GLU A 18 -1.98 -4.46 2.06
C GLU A 18 -3.03 -4.70 0.99
N ALA A 19 -2.58 -4.77 -0.26
CA ALA A 19 -3.39 -5.24 -1.37
C ALA A 19 -3.45 -6.77 -1.34
N LEU A 20 -4.58 -7.31 -0.88
CA LEU A 20 -4.83 -8.75 -0.92
C LEU A 20 -5.26 -9.21 -2.32
N GLU A 21 -5.99 -8.36 -3.04
CA GLU A 21 -6.36 -8.55 -4.44
C GLU A 21 -6.31 -7.20 -5.16
N ALA A 22 -5.58 -7.15 -6.26
CA ALA A 22 -5.44 -5.97 -7.08
C ALA A 22 -5.19 -6.32 -8.55
N TYR A 23 -5.60 -5.42 -9.43
CA TYR A 23 -5.35 -5.52 -10.86
C TYR A 23 -4.92 -4.16 -11.40
N THR A 24 -4.19 -4.17 -12.51
CA THR A 24 -3.87 -2.93 -13.24
C THR A 24 -4.91 -2.74 -14.33
N ASP A 25 -5.51 -1.55 -14.42
CA ASP A 25 -6.46 -1.22 -15.47
C ASP A 25 -5.76 -0.83 -16.80
N ALA A 26 -6.56 -0.56 -17.84
CA ALA A 26 -6.04 -0.17 -19.15
C ALA A 26 -5.33 1.20 -19.16
N GLN A 27 -5.41 1.97 -18.09
CA GLN A 27 -4.76 3.27 -17.89
C GLN A 27 -3.54 3.16 -16.95
N SER A 28 -3.03 1.95 -16.72
CA SER A 28 -1.90 1.66 -15.83
C SER A 28 -2.14 2.10 -14.36
N GLN A 29 -3.40 2.19 -13.94
CA GLN A 29 -3.77 2.42 -12.54
C GLN A 29 -3.88 1.09 -11.83
N ARG A 30 -3.26 1.01 -10.64
CA ARG A 30 -3.37 -0.13 -9.76
C ARG A 30 -4.64 -0.01 -8.92
N ILE A 31 -5.62 -0.86 -9.23
CA ILE A 31 -6.91 -0.90 -8.55
C ILE A 31 -6.88 -1.97 -7.46
N LEU A 32 -7.05 -1.55 -6.21
CA LEU A 32 -7.09 -2.44 -5.05
C LEU A 32 -8.54 -2.92 -4.81
N SER A 33 -8.83 -4.16 -5.21
CA SER A 33 -10.17 -4.75 -5.07
C SER A 33 -10.44 -5.21 -3.65
N ARG A 34 -9.42 -5.80 -3.00
CA ARG A 34 -9.50 -6.25 -1.61
C ARG A 34 -8.29 -5.78 -0.83
N ILE A 35 -8.57 -5.06 0.24
CA ILE A 35 -7.57 -4.38 1.07
C ILE A 35 -7.66 -4.89 2.51
N ALA A 36 -6.51 -5.11 3.13
CA ALA A 36 -6.37 -5.27 4.58
C ALA A 36 -5.71 -4.03 5.18
N VAL A 37 -6.22 -3.56 6.33
CA VAL A 37 -5.57 -2.51 7.11
C VAL A 37 -4.57 -3.19 8.05
N ILE A 38 -3.30 -2.79 7.94
CA ILE A 38 -2.20 -3.35 8.74
C ILE A 38 -1.98 -2.51 9.99
N GLU A 39 -1.96 -1.19 9.84
CA GLU A 39 -1.63 -0.28 10.93
C GLU A 39 -2.21 1.12 10.67
N SER A 40 -2.60 1.83 11.73
CA SER A 40 -2.93 3.25 11.70
C SER A 40 -1.75 4.09 12.19
N CYS A 41 -1.44 5.17 11.50
CA CYS A 41 -0.34 6.07 11.83
C CYS A 41 -0.87 7.47 12.16
N GLY A 42 -0.16 8.18 13.06
CA GLY A 42 -0.57 9.52 13.50
C GLY A 42 -0.43 10.59 12.41
N ASP A 43 0.57 10.46 11.53
CA ASP A 43 0.81 11.38 10.43
C ASP A 43 1.49 10.68 9.22
N GLY A 44 1.64 11.43 8.13
CA GLY A 44 2.21 10.90 6.89
C GLY A 44 3.69 10.57 6.97
N GLY A 45 4.46 11.25 7.85
CA GLY A 45 5.86 10.94 8.10
C GLY A 45 6.03 9.61 8.83
N ALA A 46 5.21 9.38 9.86
CA ALA A 46 5.13 8.11 10.57
C ALA A 46 4.70 6.97 9.63
N ALA A 47 3.68 7.20 8.78
CA ALA A 47 3.22 6.23 7.81
C ALA A 47 4.32 5.86 6.79
N MET A 48 5.02 6.85 6.23
CA MET A 48 6.11 6.60 5.29
C MET A 48 7.27 5.83 5.95
N LYS A 49 7.62 6.17 7.19
CA LYS A 49 8.66 5.44 7.96
C LYS A 49 8.24 3.99 8.16
N ARG A 50 7.01 3.76 8.64
CA ARG A 50 6.49 2.42 8.92
C ARG A 50 6.37 1.56 7.66
N TYR A 51 5.91 2.16 6.56
CA TYR A 51 5.88 1.52 5.25
C TYR A 51 7.26 0.96 4.85
N ARG A 52 8.33 1.76 5.00
CA ARG A 52 9.69 1.32 4.66
C ARG A 52 10.17 0.16 5.51
N GLU A 53 9.89 0.18 6.82
CA GLU A 53 10.23 -0.91 7.73
C GLU A 53 9.54 -2.21 7.32
N LEU A 54 8.22 -2.16 7.12
CA LEU A 54 7.43 -3.33 6.71
C LEU A 54 7.81 -3.85 5.33
N HIS A 55 8.15 -2.97 4.39
CA HIS A 55 8.58 -3.38 3.05
C HIS A 55 9.96 -4.06 3.07
N ASN A 56 10.87 -3.65 3.96
CA ASN A 56 12.15 -4.32 4.15
C ASN A 56 11.98 -5.70 4.81
N GLU A 57 11.06 -5.81 5.76
CA GLU A 57 10.78 -7.06 6.49
C GLU A 57 10.00 -8.07 5.62
N TYR A 58 9.07 -7.57 4.80
CA TYR A 58 8.17 -8.37 3.98
C TYR A 58 8.15 -7.89 2.51
N PRO A 59 9.25 -8.06 1.75
CA PRO A 59 9.39 -7.52 0.39
C PRO A 59 8.43 -8.15 -0.63
N SER A 60 7.84 -9.32 -0.33
CA SER A 60 6.84 -9.97 -1.17
C SER A 60 5.42 -9.41 -0.98
N ARG A 61 5.15 -8.65 0.08
CA ARG A 61 3.82 -8.09 0.36
C ARG A 61 3.62 -6.79 -0.40
N GLU A 62 2.46 -6.67 -1.05
CA GLU A 62 2.06 -5.47 -1.79
C GLU A 62 1.46 -4.46 -0.81
N LEU A 63 2.34 -3.69 -0.17
CA LEU A 63 1.99 -2.70 0.85
C LEU A 63 1.88 -1.29 0.25
N TYR A 64 1.02 -0.47 0.84
CA TYR A 64 0.88 0.95 0.54
C TYR A 64 0.68 1.75 1.82
N PHE A 65 1.05 3.04 1.79
CA PHE A 65 0.62 4.00 2.80
C PHE A 65 -0.35 5.01 2.17
N VAL A 66 -1.48 5.23 2.82
CA VAL A 66 -2.61 6.00 2.25
C VAL A 66 -3.23 6.89 3.31
N HIS A 67 -3.93 7.94 2.86
CA HIS A 67 -4.76 8.77 3.73
C HIS A 67 -6.23 8.63 3.34
N THR A 68 -7.09 8.33 4.30
CA THR A 68 -8.52 7.99 4.04
C THR A 68 -9.41 9.19 3.70
N SER A 69 -8.88 10.41 3.81
CA SER A 69 -9.59 11.58 3.23
C SER A 69 -9.68 11.54 1.70
N ARG A 70 -8.79 10.77 1.03
CA ARG A 70 -8.80 10.63 -0.43
C ARG A 70 -10.01 9.82 -0.86
N GLN A 71 -10.81 10.36 -1.77
CA GLN A 71 -11.98 9.66 -2.27
C GLN A 71 -11.60 8.37 -3.00
N ASN A 72 -10.59 8.45 -3.86
CA ASN A 72 -10.07 7.33 -4.65
C ASN A 72 -8.58 7.13 -4.35
N LEU A 73 -8.13 5.89 -4.51
CA LEU A 73 -6.71 5.56 -4.51
C LEU A 73 -6.14 5.88 -5.89
N ASP A 74 -5.20 6.84 -5.95
CA ASP A 74 -4.41 7.15 -7.14
C ASP A 74 -3.05 6.47 -7.00
N ILE A 75 -3.02 5.19 -7.36
CA ILE A 75 -1.82 4.35 -7.33
C ILE A 75 -1.46 4.08 -8.79
N GLN A 76 -0.54 4.86 -9.31
CA GLN A 76 0.08 4.58 -10.59
C GLN A 76 0.93 3.32 -10.45
N GLU A 77 0.89 2.40 -11.41
CA GLU A 77 1.91 1.35 -11.55
C GLU A 77 3.22 2.00 -12.01
N ARG A 78 3.80 2.83 -11.16
CA ARG A 78 5.21 3.18 -11.26
C ARG A 78 5.94 2.00 -10.68
N HIS A 79 6.56 1.22 -11.56
CA HIS A 79 7.63 0.29 -11.23
C HIS A 79 8.60 1.05 -10.31
N TRP A 80 8.51 0.86 -9.00
CA TRP A 80 9.42 1.50 -8.07
C TRP A 80 10.80 0.91 -8.35
N LEU A 81 11.57 1.59 -9.20
CA LEU A 81 13.01 1.43 -9.37
C LEU A 81 13.66 1.93 -8.07
N GLY A 82 13.41 1.22 -6.98
CA GLY A 82 13.74 1.60 -5.62
C GLY A 82 14.00 0.36 -4.80
N VAL A 83 15.15 -0.27 -5.08
CA VAL A 83 15.77 -1.42 -4.38
C VAL A 83 15.14 -2.78 -4.68
N ARG A 84 15.41 -3.30 -5.88
CA ARG A 84 15.68 -4.74 -6.00
C ARG A 84 16.98 -5.04 -5.26
N ARG A 85 16.94 -5.45 -3.99
CA ARG A 85 17.99 -6.33 -3.48
C ARG A 85 17.63 -7.72 -4.00
N GLY A 86 18.28 -8.10 -5.10
CA GLY A 86 18.17 -9.45 -5.63
C GLY A 86 18.52 -10.44 -4.52
N ALA A 87 17.56 -11.26 -4.10
CA ALA A 87 17.87 -12.52 -3.48
C ALA A 87 18.30 -13.45 -4.61
N ALA A 88 19.58 -13.35 -5.00
CA ALA A 88 20.25 -14.46 -5.65
C ALA A 88 20.25 -15.62 -4.64
N LYS A 89 19.40 -16.62 -4.86
CA LYS A 89 19.74 -17.99 -4.43
C LYS A 89 20.35 -18.68 -5.64
N VAL A 90 21.68 -18.65 -5.65
CA VAL A 90 22.47 -19.67 -6.33
C VAL A 90 22.22 -20.98 -5.59
N SER A 91 21.83 -22.01 -6.32
CA SER A 91 22.06 -23.41 -6.00
C SER A 91 22.35 -24.13 -7.30
#